data_AF-A0A0C9W865-F1
#
_entry.id   AF-A0A0C9W865-F1
#
_cell.length_a   1.000
_cell.length_b   1.000
_cell.length_c   1.000
_cell.angle_alpha   90.00
_cell.angle_beta   90.00
_cell.angle_gamma   90.00
#
_symmetry.space_group_name_H-M   'P 1'
#
loop_
_entity.id
_entity.type
_entity.pdbx_description
1 polymer ?
#
loop_
_entity_poly.entity_id
_entity_poly.type
_entity_poly.pdbx_seq_one_letter_code
_entity_poly.pdbx_strand_id
1 'polypeptide(L)'
;ISQCPWATPTARLAMDTHFKMCRAAEEITRLNVELRHFSTYLYNEDKYLLECEAQLHAVHPPLARQVACLRGVHRRFHNHHLERLHQVAKLPGFSGTLSRGESVKTAPGESASIPRARVPTSLVSMVQGAPLSGADFDDAEGNAEEEEGDDGAEEIEEEIL
;
A
#
# COMPACT_ATOMS: atom_id res chain seq x y z
N ILE A 1 -8.62 36.37 35.33
CA ILE A 1 -8.48 35.19 34.44
C ILE A 1 -8.05 33.95 35.23
N SER A 2 -6.92 33.96 35.97
CA SER A 2 -6.44 32.81 36.76
C SER A 2 -7.36 32.33 37.88
N GLN A 3 -8.29 33.17 38.34
CA GLN A 3 -9.26 32.85 39.39
C GLN A 3 -10.57 32.23 38.86
N CYS A 4 -10.72 32.12 37.54
CA CYS A 4 -11.92 31.53 36.96
C CYS A 4 -11.93 29.99 37.17
N PRO A 5 -13.07 29.35 37.44
CA PRO A 5 -13.13 27.90 37.70
C PRO A 5 -12.55 27.03 36.57
N TRP A 6 -12.74 27.46 35.31
CA TRP A 6 -12.20 26.80 34.10
C TRP A 6 -10.70 26.98 33.91
N ALA A 7 -10.07 27.91 34.63
CA ALA A 7 -8.63 28.16 34.52
C ALA A 7 -7.80 27.23 35.44
N THR A 8 -8.43 26.42 36.28
CA THR A 8 -7.75 25.44 37.14
C THR A 8 -7.15 24.30 36.29
N PRO A 9 -5.98 23.75 36.66
CA PRO A 9 -5.36 22.66 35.91
C PRO A 9 -6.30 21.45 35.73
N THR A 10 -7.05 21.09 36.77
CA THR A 10 -8.03 20.00 36.74
C THR A 10 -9.16 20.29 35.75
N ALA A 11 -9.71 21.50 35.75
CA ALA A 11 -10.77 21.85 34.80
C ALA A 11 -10.27 21.86 33.36
N ARG A 12 -9.04 22.34 33.10
CA ARG A 12 -8.43 22.29 31.76
C ARG A 12 -8.23 20.85 31.30
N LEU A 13 -7.68 19.99 32.16
CA LEU A 13 -7.50 18.58 31.83
C LEU A 13 -8.85 17.91 31.53
N ALA A 14 -9.89 18.18 32.32
CA ALA A 14 -11.22 17.64 32.09
C ALA A 14 -11.84 18.15 30.77
N MET A 15 -11.64 19.42 30.42
CA MET A 15 -12.08 19.96 29.13
C MET A 15 -11.29 19.33 27.97
N ASP A 16 -9.97 19.22 28.09
CA ASP A 16 -9.11 18.62 27.07
C ASP A 16 -9.47 17.16 26.82
N THR A 17 -9.71 16.37 27.87
CA THR A 17 -10.11 14.96 27.73
C THR A 17 -11.49 14.86 27.08
N HIS A 18 -12.45 15.69 27.50
CA HIS A 18 -13.78 15.73 26.89
C HIS A 18 -13.68 16.03 25.38
N PHE A 19 -12.98 17.08 24.98
CA PHE A 19 -12.85 17.42 23.56
C PHE A 19 -12.04 16.39 22.78
N LYS A 20 -11.02 15.76 23.37
CA LYS A 20 -10.32 14.63 22.74
C LYS A 20 -11.27 13.46 22.47
N MET A 21 -12.17 13.14 23.40
CA MET A 21 -13.18 12.10 23.20
C MET A 21 -14.16 12.47 22.08
N CYS A 22 -14.67 13.71 22.06
CA CYS A 22 -15.54 14.19 20.97
C CYS A 22 -14.83 14.09 19.61
N ARG A 23 -13.59 14.58 19.53
CA ARG A 23 -12.78 14.54 18.30
C ARG A 23 -12.45 13.11 17.87
N ALA A 24 -12.21 12.19 18.80
CA ALA A 24 -11.98 10.79 18.48
C ALA A 24 -13.21 10.15 17.81
N ALA A 25 -14.42 10.44 18.28
CA ALA A 25 -15.65 9.93 17.68
C ALA A 25 -15.87 10.46 16.24
N GLU A 26 -15.61 11.75 16.01
CA GLU A 26 -15.64 12.35 14.68
C GLU A 26 -14.58 11.72 13.76
N GLU A 27 -13.37 11.51 14.30
CA GLU A 27 -12.25 10.95 13.55
C GLU A 27 -12.51 9.51 13.11
N ILE A 28 -13.14 8.67 13.95
CA ILE A 28 -13.55 7.31 13.55
C ILE A 28 -14.46 7.36 12.32
N THR A 29 -15.42 8.29 12.32
CA THR A 29 -16.37 8.44 11.20
C THR A 29 -15.65 8.89 9.92
N ARG A 30 -14.69 9.82 10.03
CA ARG A 30 -13.87 10.27 8.91
C ARG A 30 -12.98 9.15 8.37
N LEU A 31 -12.29 8.44 9.26
CA LEU A 31 -11.38 7.36 8.89
C LEU A 31 -12.11 6.23 8.16
N ASN A 32 -13.35 5.90 8.54
CA ASN A 32 -14.16 4.91 7.79
C ASN A 32 -14.29 5.25 6.29
N VAL A 33 -14.42 6.54 5.95
CA VAL A 33 -14.48 7.01 4.56
C VAL A 33 -13.09 6.96 3.91
N GLU A 34 -12.07 7.45 4.62
CA GLU A 34 -10.70 7.49 4.11
C GLU A 34 -10.13 6.08 3.84
N LEU A 35 -10.40 5.10 4.71
CA LEU A 35 -9.98 3.70 4.53
C LEU A 35 -10.61 3.09 3.27
N ARG A 36 -11.89 3.37 3.00
CA ARG A 36 -12.57 2.92 1.79
C ARG A 36 -11.96 3.56 0.54
N HIS A 37 -11.69 4.86 0.57
CA HIS A 37 -11.03 5.58 -0.52
C HIS A 37 -9.64 5.03 -0.78
N PHE A 38 -8.87 4.77 0.28
CA PHE A 38 -7.52 4.22 0.17
C PHE A 38 -7.54 2.81 -0.42
N SER A 39 -8.43 1.93 0.04
CA SER A 39 -8.62 0.59 -0.57
C SER A 39 -8.95 0.68 -2.07
N THR A 40 -9.83 1.62 -2.43
CA THR A 40 -10.23 1.87 -3.83
C THR A 40 -9.04 2.36 -4.66
N TYR A 41 -8.24 3.27 -4.12
CA TYR A 41 -7.03 3.78 -4.76
C TYR A 41 -6.02 2.67 -5.04
N LEU A 42 -5.68 1.85 -4.03
CA LEU A 42 -4.71 0.75 -4.18
C LEU A 42 -5.09 -0.21 -5.30
N TYR A 43 -6.38 -0.55 -5.40
CA TYR A 43 -6.86 -1.39 -6.48
C TYR A 43 -6.76 -0.71 -7.85
N ASN A 44 -7.22 0.54 -7.94
CA ASN A 44 -7.23 1.26 -9.22
C ASN A 44 -5.81 1.45 -9.74
N GLU A 45 -4.85 1.77 -8.87
CA GLU A 45 -3.44 1.89 -9.23
C GLU A 45 -2.85 0.57 -9.75
N ASP A 46 -3.08 -0.55 -9.07
CA ASP A 46 -2.59 -1.86 -9.52
C ASP A 46 -3.17 -2.24 -10.90
N LYS A 47 -4.47 -2.02 -11.09
CA LYS A 47 -5.15 -2.21 -12.38
C LYS A 47 -4.57 -1.31 -13.46
N TYR A 48 -4.36 -0.03 -13.16
CA TYR A 48 -3.80 0.95 -14.09
C TYR A 48 -2.40 0.54 -14.56
N LEU A 49 -1.53 0.13 -13.65
CA LEU A 49 -0.18 -0.35 -13.98
C LEU A 49 -0.20 -1.65 -14.77
N LEU A 50 -1.14 -2.55 -14.50
CA LEU A 50 -1.35 -3.79 -15.27
C LEU A 50 -1.75 -3.49 -16.71
N GLU A 51 -2.70 -2.59 -16.91
CA GLU A 51 -3.13 -2.17 -18.24
C GLU A 51 -2.02 -1.40 -18.98
N CYS A 52 -1.25 -0.56 -18.29
CA CYS A 52 -0.07 0.10 -18.86
C CYS A 52 0.97 -0.92 -19.36
N GLU A 53 1.30 -1.93 -18.55
CA GLU A 53 2.22 -3.00 -18.95
C GLU A 53 1.72 -3.70 -20.22
N ALA A 54 0.44 -4.09 -20.25
CA ALA A 54 -0.15 -4.78 -21.39
C ALA A 54 -0.09 -3.94 -22.69
N GLN A 55 -0.37 -2.64 -22.60
CA GLN A 55 -0.25 -1.72 -23.74
C GLN A 55 1.20 -1.60 -24.23
N LEU A 56 2.15 -1.54 -23.30
CA LEU A 56 3.57 -1.38 -23.63
C LEU A 56 4.22 -2.68 -24.13
N HIS A 57 3.71 -3.85 -23.73
CA HIS A 57 4.29 -5.14 -24.11
C HIS A 57 4.33 -5.33 -25.63
N ALA A 58 3.30 -4.86 -26.35
CA ALA A 58 3.24 -4.94 -27.80
C ALA A 58 4.14 -3.91 -28.52
N VAL A 59 4.46 -2.78 -27.88
CA VAL A 59 5.16 -1.64 -28.52
C VAL A 59 6.63 -1.59 -28.15
N HIS A 60 6.98 -1.84 -26.90
CA HIS A 60 8.34 -1.75 -26.36
C HIS A 60 8.53 -2.68 -25.15
N PRO A 61 8.83 -3.97 -25.38
CA PRO A 61 8.95 -4.98 -24.32
C PRO A 61 9.89 -4.61 -23.15
N PRO A 62 11.06 -3.97 -23.37
CA PRO A 62 11.92 -3.58 -22.25
C PRO A 62 11.28 -2.56 -21.29
N LEU A 63 10.40 -1.69 -21.81
CA LEU A 63 9.72 -0.69 -20.99
C LEU A 63 8.54 -1.33 -20.23
N ALA A 64 7.84 -2.29 -20.87
CA ALA A 64 6.85 -3.10 -20.18
C ALA A 64 7.48 -3.85 -18.99
N ARG A 65 8.68 -4.44 -19.17
CA ARG A 65 9.44 -5.07 -18.08
C ARG A 65 9.74 -4.10 -16.93
N GLN A 66 10.13 -2.87 -17.23
CA GLN A 66 10.35 -1.84 -16.20
C GLN A 66 9.07 -1.51 -15.42
N VAL A 67 7.93 -1.37 -16.12
CA VAL A 67 6.63 -1.18 -15.48
C VAL A 67 6.25 -2.39 -14.61
N ALA A 68 6.53 -3.61 -15.07
CA ALA A 68 6.30 -4.83 -14.30
C ALA A 68 7.13 -4.87 -13.00
N CYS A 69 8.42 -4.50 -13.09
CA CYS A 69 9.29 -4.38 -11.91
C CYS A 69 8.76 -3.33 -10.91
N LEU A 70 8.35 -2.15 -11.39
CA LEU A 70 7.75 -1.11 -10.55
C LEU A 70 6.48 -1.60 -9.88
N ARG A 71 5.57 -2.23 -10.63
CA ARG A 71 4.34 -2.82 -10.08
C ARG A 71 4.65 -3.88 -9.02
N GLY A 72 5.67 -4.72 -9.23
CA GLY A 72 6.11 -5.70 -8.24
C GLY A 72 6.61 -5.08 -6.92
N VAL A 73 7.24 -3.91 -6.98
CA VAL A 73 7.59 -3.12 -5.78
C VAL A 73 6.31 -2.59 -5.11
N HIS A 74 5.42 -1.92 -5.86
CA HIS A 74 4.19 -1.35 -5.32
C HIS A 74 3.30 -2.42 -4.68
N ARG A 75 3.16 -3.58 -5.32
CA ARG A 75 2.32 -4.69 -4.82
C ARG A 75 2.74 -5.19 -3.44
N ARG A 76 4.05 -5.19 -3.13
CA ARG A 76 4.55 -5.55 -1.79
C ARG A 76 4.02 -4.60 -0.72
N PHE A 77 4.07 -3.29 -0.98
CA PHE A 77 3.50 -2.28 -0.08
C PHE A 77 1.97 -2.33 -0.06
N HIS A 78 1.32 -2.51 -1.21
CA HIS A 78 -0.13 -2.63 -1.30
C HIS A 78 -0.65 -3.80 -0.47
N ASN A 79 0.00 -4.96 -0.52
CA ASN A 79 -0.35 -6.10 0.31
C ASN A 79 -0.24 -5.78 1.80
N HIS A 80 0.87 -5.16 2.22
CA HIS A 80 1.04 -4.73 3.61
C HIS A 80 -0.07 -3.77 4.05
N HIS A 81 -0.41 -2.78 3.20
CA HIS A 81 -1.50 -1.85 3.49
C HIS A 81 -2.86 -2.55 3.58
N LEU A 82 -3.16 -3.47 2.66
CA LEU A 82 -4.40 -4.24 2.68
C LEU A 82 -4.51 -5.10 3.95
N GLU A 83 -3.43 -5.74 4.39
CA GLU A 83 -3.39 -6.47 5.66
C GLU A 83 -3.71 -5.56 6.85
N ARG A 84 -3.12 -4.36 6.90
CA ARG A 84 -3.42 -3.36 7.94
C ARG A 84 -4.87 -2.91 7.89
N LEU A 85 -5.43 -2.67 6.70
CA LEU A 85 -6.84 -2.35 6.55
C LEU A 85 -7.73 -3.48 7.09
N HIS A 86 -7.41 -4.73 6.77
CA HIS A 86 -8.13 -5.89 7.30
C HIS A 86 -8.01 -6.02 8.83
N GLN A 87 -6.86 -5.70 9.41
CA GLN A 87 -6.70 -5.64 10.88
C GLN A 87 -7.59 -4.55 11.49
N VAL A 88 -7.62 -3.35 10.89
CA VAL A 88 -8.49 -2.25 11.35
C VAL A 88 -9.97 -2.63 11.28
N ALA A 89 -10.39 -3.29 10.20
CA ALA A 89 -11.78 -3.74 10.06
C ALA A 89 -12.20 -4.81 11.07
N LYS A 90 -11.25 -5.46 11.76
CA LYS A 90 -11.50 -6.42 12.84
C LYS A 90 -11.56 -5.77 14.23
N LEU A 91 -11.21 -4.48 14.35
CA LEU A 91 -11.22 -3.80 15.65
C LEU A 91 -12.66 -3.62 16.17
N PRO A 92 -12.88 -3.75 17.49
CA PRO A 92 -14.17 -3.46 18.08
C PRO A 92 -14.53 -1.98 17.86
N GLY A 93 -15.75 -1.72 17.40
CA GLY A 93 -16.22 -0.37 17.09
C GLY A 93 -15.96 0.09 15.65
N PHE A 94 -15.33 -0.73 14.80
CA PHE A 94 -15.30 -0.46 13.37
C PHE A 94 -16.71 -0.56 12.77
N SER A 95 -17.15 0.52 12.12
CA SER A 95 -18.47 0.63 11.49
C SER A 95 -18.40 0.96 9.99
N GLY A 96 -17.18 1.03 9.44
CA GLY A 96 -16.94 1.32 8.04
C GLY A 96 -17.06 0.10 7.13
N THR A 97 -16.61 0.26 5.88
CA THR A 97 -16.54 -0.83 4.91
C THR A 97 -15.24 -0.75 4.12
N LEU A 98 -14.63 -1.90 3.87
CA LEU A 98 -13.51 -2.06 2.95
C LEU A 98 -13.96 -2.49 1.55
N SER A 99 -15.27 -2.50 1.29
CA SER A 99 -15.78 -2.75 -0.06
C SER A 99 -15.30 -1.66 -1.01
N ARG A 100 -14.95 -2.09 -2.22
CA ARG A 100 -14.45 -1.16 -3.24
C ARG A 100 -15.50 -0.08 -3.54
N GLY A 101 -15.06 1.17 -3.59
CA GLY A 101 -15.83 2.28 -4.12
C GLY A 101 -15.51 2.56 -5.59
N GLU A 102 -16.10 3.63 -6.12
CA GLU A 102 -15.76 4.15 -7.45
C GLU A 102 -15.05 5.48 -7.29
N SER A 103 -13.91 5.65 -7.95
CA SER A 103 -13.19 6.92 -7.93
C SER A 103 -13.88 7.91 -8.87
N VAL A 104 -14.19 9.09 -8.36
CA VAL A 104 -14.68 10.21 -9.18
C VAL A 104 -13.54 10.83 -10.00
N LYS A 105 -12.29 10.68 -9.56
CA LYS A 105 -11.10 11.19 -10.25
C LYS A 105 -10.67 10.21 -11.35
N THR A 106 -11.10 10.49 -12.57
CA THR A 106 -10.84 9.67 -13.77
C THR A 106 -10.17 10.46 -14.89
N ALA A 107 -9.64 11.65 -14.58
CA ALA A 107 -8.90 12.47 -15.54
C ALA A 107 -7.64 11.75 -16.06
N PRO A 108 -7.13 12.08 -17.25
CA PRO A 108 -5.94 11.42 -17.80
C PRO A 108 -4.76 11.47 -16.83
N GLY A 109 -4.21 10.30 -16.50
CA GLY A 109 -3.09 10.16 -15.55
C GLY A 109 -3.51 9.89 -14.11
N GLU A 110 -4.81 9.95 -13.79
CA GLU A 110 -5.34 9.48 -12.50
C GLU A 110 -5.40 7.95 -12.46
N SER A 111 -5.23 7.35 -11.27
CA SER A 111 -5.19 5.89 -11.11
C SER A 111 -6.47 5.17 -11.55
N ALA A 112 -7.63 5.84 -11.56
CA ALA A 112 -8.89 5.25 -12.02
C ALA A 112 -9.23 5.58 -13.48
N SER A 113 -8.34 6.27 -14.19
CA SER A 113 -8.50 6.59 -15.60
C SER A 113 -8.13 5.40 -16.50
N ILE A 114 -8.55 5.44 -17.76
CA ILE A 114 -8.10 4.48 -18.76
C ILE A 114 -6.66 4.87 -19.17
N PRO A 115 -5.66 3.99 -18.98
CA PRO A 115 -4.29 4.30 -19.33
C PRO A 115 -4.12 4.48 -20.84
N ARG A 116 -3.25 5.43 -21.19
CA ARG A 116 -2.80 5.65 -22.57
C ARG A 116 -1.29 5.70 -22.57
N ALA A 117 -0.66 4.53 -22.36
CA ALA A 117 0.78 4.43 -22.29
C ALA A 117 1.41 4.84 -23.63
N ARG A 118 2.42 5.70 -23.59
CA ARG A 118 3.14 6.18 -24.77
C ARG A 118 4.62 5.88 -24.63
N VAL A 119 5.20 5.37 -25.70
CA VAL A 119 6.64 5.20 -25.82
C VAL A 119 7.20 6.46 -26.49
N PRO A 120 8.17 7.16 -25.87
CA PRO A 120 8.89 8.25 -26.53
C PRO A 120 9.50 7.78 -27.85
N THR A 121 9.40 8.59 -28.91
CA THR A 121 9.90 8.25 -30.25
C THR A 121 11.39 7.89 -30.24
N SER A 122 12.18 8.48 -29.36
CA SER A 122 13.61 8.16 -29.17
C SER A 122 13.87 6.72 -28.76
N LEU A 123 12.99 6.11 -27.96
CA LEU A 123 13.15 4.73 -27.47
C LEU A 123 12.67 3.71 -28.50
N VAL A 124 11.70 4.07 -29.35
CA VAL A 124 11.21 3.18 -30.42
C VAL A 124 12.33 2.83 -31.42
N SER A 125 13.21 3.79 -31.72
CA SER A 125 14.33 3.59 -32.64
C SER A 125 15.41 2.62 -32.11
N MET A 126 15.47 2.39 -30.80
CA MET A 126 16.53 1.55 -30.19
C MET A 126 16.24 0.05 -30.27
N VAL A 127 14.97 -0.34 -30.43
CA VAL A 127 14.56 -1.76 -30.44
C VAL A 127 14.64 -2.39 -31.84
N GLN A 128 14.66 -1.58 -32.91
CA GLN A 128 14.68 -2.08 -34.30
C GLN A 128 16.09 -2.40 -34.84
N GLY A 129 17.15 -2.24 -34.02
CA GLY A 129 18.54 -2.23 -34.50
C GLY A 129 19.46 -3.40 -34.13
N ALA A 130 18.99 -4.45 -33.44
CA ALA A 130 19.89 -5.51 -32.96
C ALA A 130 19.43 -6.92 -33.36
N PRO A 131 20.16 -7.64 -34.24
CA PRO A 131 20.06 -9.09 -34.28
C PRO A 131 20.72 -9.65 -33.02
N LEU A 132 20.00 -10.53 -32.31
CA LEU A 132 20.49 -11.25 -31.14
C LEU A 132 21.64 -12.17 -31.57
N SER A 133 22.88 -11.77 -31.31
CA SER A 133 24.01 -12.71 -31.21
C SER A 133 24.01 -13.28 -29.81
N GLY A 134 23.95 -14.60 -29.71
CA GLY A 134 23.84 -15.36 -28.46
C GLY A 134 24.89 -14.95 -27.43
N ALA A 135 24.41 -14.65 -26.24
CA ALA A 135 25.21 -14.74 -25.04
C ALA A 135 24.60 -15.89 -24.23
N ASP A 136 25.34 -16.99 -24.19
CA ASP A 136 25.10 -18.14 -23.32
C ASP A 136 24.93 -17.63 -21.88
N PHE A 137 23.74 -17.86 -21.32
CA PHE A 137 23.56 -17.82 -19.88
C PHE A 137 23.76 -19.25 -19.41
N ASP A 138 24.94 -19.52 -18.86
CA ASP A 138 25.23 -20.77 -18.17
C ASP A 138 24.22 -20.98 -17.05
N ASP A 139 23.54 -22.11 -17.18
CA ASP A 139 22.70 -22.76 -16.19
C ASP A 139 23.58 -23.28 -15.06
N ALA A 140 23.40 -22.75 -13.85
CA ALA A 140 24.01 -23.27 -12.65
C ALA A 140 22.88 -23.59 -11.64
N GLU A 141 22.30 -24.77 -11.81
CA GLU A 141 21.63 -25.50 -10.74
C GLU A 141 22.58 -25.83 -9.58
N GLY A 142 22.04 -25.84 -8.36
CA GLY A 142 22.65 -26.38 -7.15
C GLY A 142 22.55 -25.38 -5.98
N ASN A 143 22.00 -25.69 -4.82
CA ASN A 143 21.54 -26.93 -4.21
C ASN A 143 20.56 -26.51 -3.10
N ALA A 144 19.45 -27.22 -2.94
CA ALA A 144 18.56 -27.05 -1.80
C ALA A 144 19.17 -27.79 -0.60
N GLU A 145 19.46 -27.07 0.48
CA GLU A 145 19.65 -27.68 1.79
C GLU A 145 18.61 -27.06 2.74
N GLU A 146 17.60 -27.88 3.02
CA GLU A 146 16.73 -27.77 4.18
C GLU A 146 17.57 -28.08 5.42
N GLU A 147 17.53 -27.24 6.45
CA GLU A 147 17.73 -27.72 7.81
C GLU A 147 16.59 -27.26 8.71
N GLU A 148 16.02 -28.27 9.36
CA GLU A 148 14.95 -28.22 10.34
C GLU A 148 15.36 -27.45 11.61
N GLY A 149 14.32 -27.07 12.36
CA GLY A 149 14.45 -26.21 13.53
C GLY A 149 15.07 -26.85 14.77
N ASP A 150 15.29 -25.98 15.75
CA ASP A 150 15.37 -26.37 17.15
C ASP A 150 14.70 -25.31 18.02
N ASP A 151 13.96 -25.81 19.00
CA ASP A 151 13.03 -25.15 19.90
C ASP A 151 13.79 -24.79 21.19
N GLY A 152 13.87 -23.50 21.49
CA GLY A 152 14.51 -22.99 22.71
C GLY A 152 13.53 -22.14 23.51
N ALA A 153 12.74 -22.81 24.36
CA ALA A 153 11.88 -22.16 25.35
C ALA A 153 12.70 -21.32 26.35
N GLU A 154 12.39 -20.03 26.46
CA GLU A 154 12.86 -19.20 27.58
C GLU A 154 11.93 -19.41 28.79
N GLU A 155 12.43 -20.11 29.81
CA GLU A 155 11.89 -20.07 31.16
C GLU A 155 12.14 -18.68 31.76
N ILE A 156 11.07 -17.92 32.04
CA ILE A 156 11.13 -16.74 32.89
C ILE A 156 10.76 -17.20 34.31
N GLU A 157 11.76 -17.32 35.18
CA GLU A 157 11.54 -17.45 36.62
C GLU A 157 10.96 -16.15 37.19
N GLU A 158 9.73 -16.24 37.72
CA GLU A 158 9.17 -15.26 38.64
C GLU A 158 9.94 -15.33 39.98
N GLU A 159 10.74 -14.30 40.30
CA GLU A 159 11.19 -14.08 41.67
C GLU A 159 10.32 -13.00 42.34
N ILE A 160 9.56 -13.45 43.34
CA ILE A 160 8.72 -12.69 44.24
C ILE A 160 9.59 -11.92 45.23
N LEU A 161 9.39 -10.60 45.34
CA LEU A 161 9.59 -9.85 46.59
C LEU A 161 8.76 -8.57 46.64
#